data_AF-A0A3Q2Y345-F1
#
_entry.id   AF-A0A3Q2Y345-F1
#
_cell.length_a   1.000
_cell.length_b   1.000
_cell.length_c   1.000
_cell.angle_alpha   90.00
_cell.angle_beta   90.00
_cell.angle_gamma   90.00
#
_symmetry.space_group_name_H-M   'P 1'
#
loop_
_entity.id
_entity.type
_entity.pdbx_description
1 polymer ?
#
loop_
_entity_poly.entity_id
_entity_poly.type
_entity_poly.pdbx_seq_one_letter_code
_entity_poly.pdbx_strand_id
1 'polypeptide(L)'
;MFAGSGRANCLRFEVNGIKVGWIAPHVTALLARYGDVFQPPLGGALSLSEAVADVLSNLRRDPSLRCLKGWRDERFNVIGKFSDPPVMWMERAATSLFGVKCYGVHINGYTVSETGDLCMWLARRSPTKPTYPGRLDNMVSTNGSQPAAQMNTLAIQCVEKHITGRTGTGEEELCVIFLLNLSAFPLNKDNERQTIST
;
A
#
# COMPACT_ATOMS: atom_id res chain seq x y z
N MET A 1 2.74 -8.67 24.41
CA MET A 1 1.91 -9.34 23.40
C MET A 1 0.68 -8.45 23.21
N PHE A 2 0.54 -7.74 22.10
CA PHE A 2 -0.66 -6.93 21.88
C PHE A 2 -1.82 -7.87 21.54
N ALA A 3 -2.96 -7.72 22.23
CA ALA A 3 -4.19 -8.41 21.86
C ALA A 3 -4.48 -8.11 20.37
N GLY A 4 -4.82 -9.13 19.59
CA GLY A 4 -5.15 -8.94 18.18
C GLY A 4 -6.24 -7.87 18.02
N SER A 5 -6.08 -6.99 17.04
CA SER A 5 -7.08 -5.96 16.73
C SER A 5 -8.29 -6.61 16.05
N GLY A 6 -9.24 -7.10 16.86
CA GLY A 6 -10.53 -7.56 16.36
C GLY A 6 -11.37 -6.38 15.87
N ARG A 7 -12.02 -6.52 14.71
CA ARG A 7 -12.87 -5.46 14.12
C ARG A 7 -13.94 -4.94 15.08
N ALA A 8 -14.42 -5.77 16.00
CA ALA A 8 -15.41 -5.40 17.01
C ALA A 8 -14.95 -4.28 17.95
N ASN A 9 -13.64 -4.13 18.15
CA ASN A 9 -13.07 -3.12 19.04
C ASN A 9 -12.56 -1.88 18.29
N CYS A 10 -12.59 -1.86 16.96
CA CYS A 10 -12.10 -0.72 16.18
C CYS A 10 -13.20 0.32 15.96
N LEU A 11 -12.82 1.60 16.02
CA LEU A 11 -13.70 2.71 15.64
C LEU A 11 -13.65 2.95 14.14
N ARG A 12 -14.75 3.47 13.57
CA ARG A 12 -14.78 3.88 12.17
C ARG A 12 -13.98 5.16 12.00
N PHE A 13 -13.14 5.19 10.97
CA PHE A 13 -12.55 6.43 10.49
C PHE A 13 -13.43 6.97 9.36
N GLU A 14 -14.02 8.14 9.59
CA GLU A 14 -14.96 8.77 8.67
C GLU A 14 -14.49 10.19 8.34
N VAL A 15 -14.60 10.56 7.06
CA VAL A 15 -14.26 11.89 6.56
C VAL A 15 -15.48 12.38 5.78
N ASN A 16 -16.07 13.50 6.19
CA ASN A 16 -17.31 14.05 5.60
C ASN A 16 -18.44 13.00 5.48
N GLY A 17 -18.62 12.15 6.50
CA GLY A 17 -19.63 11.08 6.53
C GLY A 17 -19.28 9.84 5.68
N ILE A 18 -18.12 9.82 5.02
CA ILE A 18 -17.64 8.68 4.24
C ILE A 18 -16.70 7.85 5.09
N LYS A 19 -17.05 6.59 5.35
CA LYS A 19 -16.16 5.64 6.04
C LYS A 19 -15.01 5.24 5.14
N VAL A 20 -13.80 5.58 5.56
CA VAL A 20 -12.55 5.38 4.82
C VAL A 20 -11.58 4.39 5.49
N GLY A 21 -11.81 4.05 6.76
CA GLY A 21 -10.95 3.11 7.47
C GLY A 21 -11.45 2.67 8.84
N TRP A 22 -10.54 2.12 9.64
CA TRP A 22 -10.75 1.64 11.00
C TRP A 22 -9.56 2.00 11.89
N ILE A 23 -9.84 2.57 13.05
CA ILE A 23 -8.81 2.97 14.02
C ILE A 23 -8.87 2.02 15.21
N ALA A 24 -7.73 1.43 15.58
CA ALA A 24 -7.63 0.57 16.76
C ALA A 24 -7.70 1.42 18.06
N PRO A 25 -8.25 0.89 19.18
CA PRO A 25 -8.43 1.65 20.42
C PRO A 25 -7.18 2.36 20.94
N HIS A 26 -6.03 1.70 20.87
CA HIS A 26 -4.76 2.29 21.31
C HIS A 26 -4.36 3.51 20.49
N VAL A 27 -4.71 3.54 19.20
CA VAL A 27 -4.48 4.70 18.33
C VAL A 27 -5.50 5.80 18.65
N THR A 28 -6.77 5.46 18.87
CA THR A 28 -7.80 6.42 19.28
C THR A 28 -7.40 7.18 20.55
N ALA A 29 -6.86 6.50 21.55
CA ALA A 29 -6.38 7.14 22.78
C ALA A 29 -5.29 8.18 22.52
N LEU A 30 -4.42 7.96 21.52
CA LEU A 30 -3.38 8.91 21.12
C LEU A 30 -3.97 10.10 20.35
N LEU A 31 -4.95 9.83 19.48
CA LEU A 31 -5.63 10.84 18.66
C LEU A 31 -6.56 11.74 19.47
N ALA A 32 -7.10 11.27 20.60
CA ALA A 32 -7.96 12.05 21.49
C ALA A 32 -7.30 13.35 22.01
N ARG A 33 -5.96 13.41 21.99
CA ARG A 33 -5.17 14.61 22.34
C ARG A 33 -5.29 15.72 21.28
N TYR A 34 -5.65 15.37 20.06
CA TYR A 34 -5.80 16.25 18.90
C TYR A 34 -7.29 16.39 18.59
N GLY A 35 -8.04 16.76 19.62
CA GLY A 35 -9.49 16.86 19.56
C GLY A 35 -9.95 17.81 18.46
N ASP A 36 -9.24 18.91 18.22
CA ASP A 36 -9.47 19.86 17.14
C ASP A 36 -9.45 19.26 15.72
N VAL A 37 -8.67 18.19 15.51
CA VAL A 37 -8.54 17.51 14.20
C VAL A 37 -9.41 16.26 14.11
N PHE A 38 -9.56 15.52 15.22
CA PHE A 38 -10.22 14.21 15.25
C PHE A 38 -11.51 14.20 16.12
N GLN A 39 -12.40 15.18 15.92
CA GLN A 39 -13.75 15.16 16.50
C GLN A 39 -14.69 14.18 15.78
N PRO A 40 -15.77 13.69 16.45
CA PRO A 40 -16.95 13.21 15.73
C PRO A 40 -17.49 14.27 14.74
N PRO A 41 -18.14 13.86 13.64
CA PRO A 41 -17.87 14.38 12.31
C PRO A 41 -18.41 15.80 12.09
N LEU A 42 -17.52 16.74 11.79
CA LEU A 42 -17.86 18.04 11.19
C LEU A 42 -16.87 18.38 10.05
N GLY A 43 -17.42 18.87 8.95
CA GLY A 43 -16.86 18.73 7.60
C GLY A 43 -15.80 19.74 7.14
N GLY A 44 -15.14 19.36 6.04
CA GLY A 44 -14.17 20.16 5.26
C GLY A 44 -12.95 19.34 4.84
N ALA A 45 -12.74 19.08 3.54
CA ALA A 45 -11.77 18.08 3.03
C ALA A 45 -10.31 18.56 2.89
N LEU A 46 -10.07 19.84 2.57
CA LEU A 46 -8.73 20.33 2.22
C LEU A 46 -7.90 20.77 3.44
N SER A 47 -8.49 21.53 4.37
CA SER A 47 -7.85 21.87 5.65
C SER A 47 -7.57 20.63 6.52
N LEU A 48 -8.38 19.57 6.34
CA LEU A 48 -8.23 18.32 7.09
C LEU A 48 -6.95 17.58 6.73
N SER A 49 -6.53 17.58 5.46
CA SER A 49 -5.33 16.84 5.06
C SER A 49 -4.07 17.43 5.67
N GLU A 50 -3.97 18.77 5.69
CA GLU A 50 -2.86 19.51 6.30
C GLU A 50 -2.88 19.36 7.83
N ALA A 51 -4.04 19.52 8.47
CA ALA A 51 -4.18 19.33 9.91
C ALA A 51 -3.79 17.90 10.35
N VAL A 52 -4.22 16.88 9.59
CA VAL A 52 -3.82 15.49 9.84
C VAL A 52 -2.31 15.31 9.62
N ALA A 53 -1.71 15.94 8.61
CA ALA A 53 -0.27 15.86 8.37
C ALA A 53 0.55 16.45 9.54
N ASP A 54 0.11 17.56 10.13
CA ASP A 54 0.74 18.17 11.30
C ASP A 54 0.67 17.27 12.53
N VAL A 55 -0.51 16.66 12.77
CA VAL A 55 -0.67 15.68 13.85
C VAL A 55 0.25 14.47 13.64
N LEU A 56 0.31 13.93 12.43
CA LEU A 56 1.18 12.80 12.10
C LEU A 56 2.66 13.14 12.25
N SER A 57 3.06 14.36 11.93
CA SER A 57 4.43 14.85 12.11
C SER A 57 4.83 14.88 13.59
N ASN A 58 3.90 15.27 14.47
CA ASN A 58 4.10 15.21 15.92
C ASN A 58 4.15 13.77 16.44
N LEU A 59 3.21 12.93 16.00
CA LEU A 59 3.12 11.52 16.37
C LEU A 59 4.29 10.67 15.87
N ARG A 60 5.00 11.12 14.82
CA ARG A 60 6.20 10.44 14.29
C ARG A 60 7.29 10.23 15.34
N ARG A 61 7.33 11.07 16.38
CA ARG A 61 8.29 10.98 17.49
C ARG A 61 7.90 9.91 18.53
N ASP A 62 6.67 9.39 18.49
CA ASP A 62 6.20 8.39 19.44
C ASP A 62 6.80 7.01 19.11
N PRO A 63 7.61 6.41 20.00
CA PRO A 63 8.27 5.14 19.73
C PRO A 63 7.29 3.96 19.62
N SER A 64 6.06 4.10 20.14
CA SER A 64 5.02 3.06 20.03
C SER A 64 4.46 2.93 18.61
N LEU A 65 4.53 3.99 17.79
CA LEU A 65 4.02 4.04 16.42
C LEU A 65 5.10 3.64 15.41
N ARG A 66 5.50 2.36 15.44
CA ARG A 66 6.58 1.82 14.59
C ARG A 66 6.40 2.09 13.10
N CYS A 67 5.16 2.09 12.61
CA CYS A 67 4.86 2.36 11.20
C CYS A 67 5.30 3.77 10.75
N LEU A 68 5.22 4.79 11.61
CA LEU A 68 5.61 6.16 11.29
C LEU A 68 7.13 6.34 11.17
N LYS A 69 7.94 5.38 11.64
CA LYS A 69 9.39 5.35 11.34
C LYS A 69 9.67 5.14 9.86
N GLY A 70 8.75 4.49 9.14
CA GLY A 70 8.84 4.24 7.71
C GLY A 70 8.33 5.39 6.83
N TRP A 71 8.41 6.63 7.30
CA TRP A 71 8.01 7.85 6.57
C TRP A 71 8.74 7.97 5.23
N ARG A 72 8.02 8.36 4.18
CA ARG A 72 8.55 8.40 2.80
C ARG A 72 8.27 9.72 2.07
N ASP A 73 7.60 10.67 2.72
CA ASP A 73 7.14 11.91 2.08
C ASP A 73 6.26 11.59 0.85
N GLU A 74 5.41 10.57 1.00
CA GLU A 74 4.63 9.97 -0.07
C GLU A 74 3.14 10.04 0.29
N ARG A 75 2.42 10.93 -0.40
CA ARG A 75 0.99 11.15 -0.18
C ARG A 75 0.17 10.01 -0.78
N PHE A 76 -0.62 9.36 0.06
CA PHE A 76 -1.63 8.39 -0.31
C PHE A 76 -3.01 9.04 -0.27
N ASN A 77 -3.80 8.80 -1.32
CA ASN A 77 -5.20 9.22 -1.34
C ASN A 77 -6.00 8.31 -0.42
N VAL A 78 -6.90 8.93 0.32
CA VAL A 78 -7.87 8.25 1.15
C VAL A 78 -9.19 8.26 0.37
N ILE A 79 -9.69 7.08 0.00
CA ILE A 79 -10.92 6.89 -0.78
C ILE A 79 -11.91 5.97 -0.05
N GLY A 80 -13.21 6.22 -0.22
CA GLY A 80 -14.26 5.41 0.42
C GLY A 80 -14.38 4.02 -0.22
N LYS A 81 -14.52 3.98 -1.54
CA LYS A 81 -14.58 2.77 -2.37
C LYS A 81 -13.60 2.87 -3.54
N PHE A 82 -13.37 1.74 -4.18
CA PHE A 82 -12.57 1.68 -5.39
C PHE A 82 -13.19 2.59 -6.46
N SER A 83 -12.35 3.40 -7.11
CA SER A 83 -12.75 4.43 -8.10
C SER A 83 -13.52 5.65 -7.57
N ASP A 84 -13.78 5.77 -6.27
CA ASP A 84 -14.30 7.02 -5.70
C ASP A 84 -13.25 8.14 -5.79
N PRO A 85 -13.65 9.41 -5.90
CA PRO A 85 -12.73 10.52 -5.75
C PRO A 85 -12.09 10.54 -4.35
N PRO A 86 -10.83 11.00 -4.22
CA PRO A 86 -10.17 11.14 -2.92
C PRO A 86 -10.90 12.16 -2.04
N VAL A 87 -11.12 11.79 -0.78
CA VAL A 87 -11.74 12.69 0.22
C VAL A 87 -10.70 13.45 1.04
N MET A 88 -9.47 12.94 1.09
CA MET A 88 -8.29 13.59 1.66
C MET A 88 -7.02 12.84 1.19
N TRP A 89 -5.85 13.36 1.51
CA TRP A 89 -4.59 12.63 1.40
C TRP A 89 -3.94 12.47 2.78
N MET A 90 -3.09 11.45 2.93
CA MET A 90 -2.30 11.23 4.14
C MET A 90 -0.95 10.61 3.81
N GLU A 91 0.02 10.72 4.72
CA GLU A 91 1.32 10.06 4.55
C GLU A 91 1.17 8.54 4.47
N ARG A 92 1.84 7.90 3.50
CA ARG A 92 1.80 6.45 3.26
C ARG A 92 2.05 5.64 4.52
N ALA A 93 3.06 6.02 5.31
CA ALA A 93 3.43 5.33 6.54
C ALA A 93 2.29 5.29 7.57
N ALA A 94 1.45 6.34 7.59
CA ALA A 94 0.36 6.49 8.53
C ALA A 94 -0.90 5.70 8.14
N THR A 95 -1.09 5.35 6.86
CA THR A 95 -2.30 4.66 6.37
C THR A 95 -2.71 3.42 7.19
N SER A 96 -1.72 2.67 7.67
CA SER A 96 -1.92 1.49 8.54
C SER A 96 -2.54 1.80 9.91
N LEU A 97 -2.29 2.98 10.47
CA LEU A 97 -2.86 3.41 11.76
C LEU A 97 -4.37 3.64 11.68
N PHE A 98 -4.83 4.09 10.51
CA PHE A 98 -6.22 4.45 10.24
C PHE A 98 -6.98 3.35 9.52
N GLY A 99 -6.34 2.19 9.27
CA GLY A 99 -6.95 1.10 8.53
C GLY A 99 -7.47 1.54 7.17
N VAL A 100 -6.81 2.53 6.55
CA VAL A 100 -7.19 3.06 5.24
C VAL A 100 -6.91 2.01 4.19
N LYS A 101 -7.84 1.90 3.23
CA LYS A 101 -7.72 1.00 2.10
C LYS A 101 -6.60 1.47 1.17
N CYS A 102 -5.56 0.65 1.02
CA CYS A 102 -4.47 0.89 0.07
C CYS A 102 -4.60 -0.10 -1.08
N TYR A 103 -4.54 0.42 -2.31
CA TYR A 103 -4.61 -0.38 -3.52
C TYR A 103 -3.22 -0.54 -4.12
N GLY A 104 -2.87 -1.79 -4.40
CA GLY A 104 -1.68 -2.18 -5.14
C GLY A 104 -2.07 -2.85 -6.45
N VAL A 105 -1.22 -2.68 -7.46
CA VAL A 105 -1.35 -3.37 -8.73
C VAL A 105 -0.10 -4.19 -8.97
N HIS A 106 -0.28 -5.45 -9.33
CA HIS A 106 0.79 -6.40 -9.62
C HIS A 106 0.65 -6.92 -11.04
N ILE A 107 1.78 -7.02 -11.74
CA ILE A 107 1.92 -7.63 -13.05
C ILE A 107 2.70 -8.93 -12.90
N ASN A 108 2.08 -10.00 -13.37
CA ASN A 108 2.72 -11.29 -13.57
C ASN A 108 2.96 -11.47 -15.06
N GLY A 109 4.18 -11.85 -15.45
CA GLY A 109 4.44 -12.34 -16.80
C GLY A 109 4.82 -13.80 -16.73
N TYR A 110 4.42 -14.55 -17.75
CA TYR A 110 4.75 -15.95 -17.91
C TYR A 110 5.21 -16.21 -19.35
N THR A 111 5.87 -17.34 -19.57
CA THR A 111 6.21 -17.88 -20.88
C THR A 111 5.84 -19.37 -20.91
N VAL A 112 5.74 -19.93 -22.10
CA VAL A 112 5.62 -21.39 -22.30
C VAL A 112 6.92 -21.86 -22.92
N SER A 113 7.57 -22.85 -22.34
CA SER A 113 8.81 -23.43 -22.88
C SER A 113 8.55 -24.17 -24.19
N GLU A 114 9.62 -24.49 -24.93
CA GLU A 114 9.53 -25.35 -26.12
C GLU A 114 8.95 -26.75 -25.80
N THR A 115 9.05 -27.20 -24.55
CA THR A 115 8.48 -28.46 -24.04
C THR A 115 7.01 -28.35 -23.62
N GLY A 116 6.43 -27.14 -23.64
CA GLY A 116 5.05 -26.87 -23.24
C GLY A 116 4.86 -26.53 -21.75
N ASP A 117 5.94 -26.35 -21.00
CA ASP A 117 5.89 -26.04 -19.56
C ASP A 117 5.61 -24.55 -19.32
N LEU A 118 4.72 -24.25 -18.38
CA LEU A 118 4.40 -22.88 -17.98
C LEU A 118 5.46 -22.34 -17.00
N CYS A 119 6.17 -21.28 -17.41
CA CYS A 119 7.20 -20.60 -16.64
C CYS A 119 6.72 -19.20 -16.20
N MET A 120 6.90 -18.81 -14.94
CA MET A 120 6.57 -17.45 -14.47
C MET A 120 7.82 -16.63 -14.16
N TRP A 121 7.83 -15.38 -14.59
CA TRP A 121 8.87 -14.42 -14.24
C TRP A 121 8.69 -13.90 -12.81
N LEU A 122 9.70 -14.12 -11.98
CA LEU A 122 9.77 -13.60 -10.63
C LEU A 122 10.90 -12.58 -10.51
N ALA A 123 10.58 -11.40 -9.99
CA ALA A 123 11.59 -10.39 -9.70
C ALA A 123 12.21 -10.65 -8.32
N ARG A 124 13.47 -10.27 -8.13
CA ARG A 124 14.07 -10.14 -6.80
C ARG A 124 14.16 -8.66 -6.42
N ARG A 125 13.62 -8.31 -5.25
CA ARG A 125 13.62 -6.93 -4.77
C ARG A 125 15.04 -6.47 -4.47
N SER A 126 15.38 -5.23 -4.86
CA SER A 126 16.68 -4.64 -4.52
C SER A 126 16.93 -4.70 -3.00
N PRO A 127 18.17 -4.99 -2.55
CA PRO A 127 18.53 -4.93 -1.13
C PRO A 127 18.30 -3.56 -0.49
N THR A 128 18.25 -2.48 -1.28
CA THR A 128 18.03 -1.12 -0.80
C THR A 128 16.55 -0.75 -0.66
N LYS A 129 15.61 -1.64 -1.01
CA LYS A 129 14.18 -1.33 -0.86
C LYS A 129 13.80 -1.22 0.63
N PRO A 130 13.01 -0.20 1.01
CA PRO A 130 12.63 0.01 2.41
C PRO A 130 11.68 -1.07 2.97
N THR A 131 11.04 -1.85 2.10
CA THR A 131 10.17 -2.96 2.49
C THR A 131 10.60 -4.24 1.77
N TYR A 132 10.75 -5.31 2.55
CA TYR A 132 11.07 -6.66 2.06
C TYR A 132 12.29 -6.71 1.12
N PRO A 133 13.47 -6.19 1.52
CA PRO A 133 14.66 -6.21 0.67
C PRO A 133 15.08 -7.66 0.36
N GLY A 134 15.50 -7.94 -0.88
CA GLY A 134 16.00 -9.25 -1.31
C GLY A 134 14.97 -10.37 -1.51
N ARG A 135 13.69 -10.14 -1.17
CA ARG A 135 12.60 -11.12 -1.35
C ARG A 135 12.17 -11.25 -2.81
N LEU A 136 11.54 -12.38 -3.17
CA LEU A 136 10.91 -12.52 -4.49
C LEU A 136 9.61 -11.72 -4.53
N ASP A 137 9.30 -11.21 -5.71
CA ASP A 137 8.17 -10.34 -6.01
C ASP A 137 7.62 -10.68 -7.39
N ASN A 138 6.43 -10.17 -7.71
CA ASN A 138 5.93 -10.21 -9.07
C ASN A 138 6.86 -9.41 -10.00
N MET A 139 6.80 -9.68 -11.32
CA MET A 139 7.64 -9.01 -12.32
C MET A 139 7.62 -7.48 -12.15
N VAL A 140 6.43 -6.90 -11.96
CA VAL A 140 6.25 -5.50 -11.56
C VAL A 140 5.17 -5.40 -10.49
N SER A 141 5.39 -4.57 -9.47
CA SER A 141 4.40 -4.26 -8.45
C SER A 141 4.49 -2.78 -8.07
N THR A 142 3.34 -2.15 -7.90
CA THR A 142 3.22 -0.78 -7.39
C THR A 142 2.16 -0.71 -6.29
N ASN A 143 2.35 0.26 -5.40
CA ASN A 143 1.38 0.68 -4.39
C ASN A 143 1.31 2.20 -4.46
N GLY A 144 0.16 2.79 -4.18
CA GLY A 144 -0.06 4.19 -4.53
C GLY A 144 -1.51 4.62 -4.49
N SER A 145 -1.68 5.92 -4.67
CA SER A 145 -2.86 6.68 -4.31
C SER A 145 -4.01 6.61 -5.33
N GLN A 146 -3.76 6.21 -6.57
CA GLN A 146 -4.82 6.19 -7.57
C GLN A 146 -4.69 4.97 -8.49
N PRO A 147 -5.60 3.98 -8.35
CA PRO A 147 -5.56 2.74 -9.13
C PRO A 147 -5.46 2.94 -10.66
N ALA A 148 -6.17 3.92 -11.21
CA ALA A 148 -6.15 4.21 -12.63
C ALA A 148 -4.80 4.78 -13.11
N ALA A 149 -4.20 5.71 -12.34
CA ALA A 149 -2.89 6.27 -12.68
C ALA A 149 -1.78 5.21 -12.55
N GLN A 150 -1.90 4.30 -11.57
CA GLN A 150 -0.98 3.19 -11.38
C GLN A 150 -0.95 2.22 -12.56
N MET A 151 -2.10 1.95 -13.19
CA MET A 151 -2.17 1.07 -14.37
C MET A 151 -1.32 1.63 -15.53
N ASN A 152 -1.38 2.94 -15.78
CA ASN A 152 -0.56 3.59 -16.81
C ASN A 152 0.94 3.58 -16.44
N THR A 153 1.30 3.92 -15.19
CA THR A 153 2.71 3.87 -14.74
C THR A 153 3.28 2.45 -14.85
N LEU A 154 2.48 1.43 -14.54
CA LEU A 154 2.92 0.05 -14.62
C LEU A 154 3.09 -0.44 -16.05
N ALA A 155 2.22 -0.04 -16.98
CA ALA A 155 2.40 -0.34 -18.39
C ALA A 155 3.76 0.21 -18.88
N ILE A 156 4.09 1.45 -18.51
CA ILE A 156 5.40 2.05 -18.81
C ILE A 156 6.55 1.26 -18.18
N GLN A 157 6.47 0.95 -16.88
CA GLN A 157 7.52 0.19 -16.17
C GLN A 157 7.71 -1.24 -16.70
N CYS A 158 6.63 -1.90 -17.11
CA CYS A 158 6.67 -3.23 -17.69
C CYS A 158 7.41 -3.20 -19.03
N VAL A 159 7.08 -2.22 -19.89
CA VAL A 159 7.74 -2.01 -21.18
C VAL A 159 9.22 -1.65 -20.99
N GLU A 160 9.58 -0.75 -20.07
CA GLU A 160 10.98 -0.37 -19.82
C GLU A 160 11.86 -1.55 -19.37
N LYS A 161 11.33 -2.39 -18.45
CA LYS A 161 12.06 -3.56 -17.95
C LYS A 161 12.18 -4.69 -18.98
N HIS A 162 11.23 -4.80 -19.92
CA HIS A 162 11.31 -5.79 -21.00
C HIS A 162 12.18 -5.31 -22.18
N ILE A 163 12.21 -4.02 -22.49
CA ILE A 163 13.02 -3.50 -23.61
C ILE A 163 14.53 -3.58 -23.32
N THR A 164 14.95 -3.53 -22.05
CA THR A 164 16.36 -3.65 -21.66
C THR A 164 16.91 -5.08 -21.62
N GLY A 165 16.08 -6.11 -21.89
CA GLY A 165 16.47 -7.52 -21.85
C GLY A 165 16.52 -8.27 -23.19
N ARG A 166 16.34 -7.60 -24.34
CA ARG A 166 16.23 -8.28 -25.65
C ARG A 166 17.60 -8.72 -26.21
N THR A 167 17.96 -9.97 -25.98
CA THR A 167 18.77 -10.80 -26.89
C THR A 167 18.08 -12.15 -27.06
N GLY A 168 17.20 -12.32 -28.05
CA GLY A 168 16.58 -13.62 -28.33
C GLY A 168 15.36 -13.53 -29.24
N THR A 169 15.37 -14.32 -30.31
CA THR A 169 14.39 -14.39 -31.39
C THR A 169 13.27 -15.38 -31.05
N GLY A 170 12.23 -14.93 -30.35
CA GLY A 170 11.01 -15.72 -30.11
C GLY A 170 9.84 -14.78 -29.76
N GLU A 171 8.66 -15.04 -30.30
CA GLU A 171 7.42 -14.34 -29.92
C GLU A 171 7.00 -14.80 -28.52
N GLU A 172 7.55 -14.16 -27.49
CA GLU A 172 7.09 -14.36 -26.12
C GLU A 172 5.79 -13.57 -25.91
N GLU A 173 4.66 -14.28 -25.79
CA GLU A 173 3.38 -13.66 -25.42
C GLU A 173 3.43 -13.18 -23.98
N LEU A 174 3.52 -11.86 -23.80
CA LEU A 174 3.37 -11.23 -22.50
C LEU A 174 1.89 -11.15 -22.13
N CYS A 175 1.37 -12.14 -21.41
CA CYS A 175 0.05 -12.02 -20.82
C CYS A 175 0.12 -11.27 -19.48
N VAL A 176 -0.48 -10.09 -19.41
CA VAL A 176 -0.48 -9.22 -18.22
C VAL A 176 -1.72 -9.49 -17.37
N ILE A 177 -1.56 -10.20 -16.25
CA ILE A 177 -2.63 -10.35 -15.26
C ILE A 177 -2.51 -9.24 -14.22
N PHE A 178 -3.47 -8.31 -14.21
CA PHE A 178 -3.60 -7.29 -13.18
C PHE A 178 -4.24 -7.85 -11.92
N LEU A 179 -3.45 -8.00 -10.85
CA LEU A 179 -3.99 -8.29 -9.52
C LEU A 179 -4.10 -7.00 -8.73
N LEU A 180 -5.34 -6.57 -8.46
CA LEU A 180 -5.65 -5.52 -7.50
C LEU A 180 -5.63 -6.12 -6.09
N ASN A 181 -4.63 -5.77 -5.30
CA ASN A 181 -4.56 -6.23 -3.91
C ASN A 181 -4.98 -5.10 -2.97
N LEU A 182 -5.94 -5.38 -2.09
CA LEU A 182 -6.28 -4.52 -0.97
C LEU A 182 -5.32 -4.86 0.18
N SER A 183 -4.23 -4.11 0.28
CA SER A 183 -3.28 -4.31 1.37
C SER A 183 -3.72 -3.50 2.59
N ALA A 184 -4.09 -4.19 3.67
CA ALA A 184 -3.96 -3.64 5.01
C ALA A 184 -2.51 -3.90 5.43
N PHE A 185 -1.64 -2.89 5.39
CA PHE A 185 -0.28 -3.05 5.92
C PHE A 185 -0.39 -3.43 7.40
N PRO A 186 -0.02 -4.66 7.80
CA PRO A 186 -0.06 -5.02 9.21
C PRO A 186 1.02 -4.23 9.95
N LEU A 187 0.68 -3.69 11.12
CA LEU A 187 1.60 -2.92 12.00
C LEU A 187 2.84 -3.72 12.46
N ASN A 188 2.86 -5.04 12.24
CA ASN A 188 3.98 -5.94 12.50
C ASN A 188 3.78 -7.22 11.68
N LYS A 189 4.64 -7.52 10.70
CA LYS A 189 4.98 -8.90 10.35
C LYS A 189 6.39 -8.98 9.78
N ASP A 190 7.28 -9.59 10.56
CA ASP A 190 8.42 -10.34 10.05
C ASP A 190 7.85 -11.62 9.42
N ASN A 191 7.89 -11.74 8.09
CA ASN A 191 7.54 -12.98 7.40
C ASN A 191 8.75 -13.48 6.58
N GLU A 192 9.43 -14.50 7.10
CA GLU A 192 10.22 -15.50 6.35
C GLU A 192 9.40 -16.80 6.35
N ARG A 193 9.22 -17.56 5.26
CA ARG A 193 10.17 -18.06 4.25
C ARG A 193 9.55 -18.05 2.83
N GLN A 194 10.41 -17.95 1.83
CA GLN A 194 10.12 -18.39 0.45
C GLN A 194 11.15 -19.45 0.06
N THR A 195 10.70 -20.67 -0.22
CA THR A 195 11.47 -21.66 -0.98
C THR A 195 10.64 -21.99 -2.22
N ILE A 196 11.22 -21.85 -3.40
CA ILE A 196 10.68 -22.38 -4.65
C ILE A 196 11.54 -23.59 -4.97
N SER A 197 11.07 -24.79 -4.66
CA SER A 197 11.62 -26.02 -5.22
C SER A 197 10.84 -26.34 -6.49
N THR A 198 11.58 -26.63 -7.56
CA THR A 198 11.09 -27.14 -8.85
C THR A 198 10.12 -28.29 -8.69
#